data_AF-A0A7V4UAN6-F1
#
_entry.id   AF-A0A7V4UAN6-F1
#
_cell.length_a   1.000
_cell.length_b   1.000
_cell.length_c   1.000
_cell.angle_alpha   90.00
_cell.angle_beta   90.00
_cell.angle_gamma   90.00
#
_symmetry.space_group_name_H-M   'P 1'
#
loop_
_entity.id
_entity.type
_entity.pdbx_description
1 polymer ?
#
loop_
_entity_poly.entity_id
_entity_poly.type
_entity_poly.pdbx_seq_one_letter_code
_entity_poly.pdbx_strand_id
1 'polypeptide(L)'
;MKRRWIWFTTVAALAACNVLPAILPPDGGMIRVPGGIANTQPFFGRVEDVFQRNLGKFLLATCGCGDWRMLLQYNDGRQVQFPVEFFSEGPYVPMGPVSVYGKQSNFEGAGTVDQDSGDFSGIVEIDRVRQRAVAWREDAHSLAIEACVLCHIGEDPIWPQPPNHPQYVPGVTDCFQCHTVVIN
;
A
#
# COMPACT_ATOMS: atom_id res chain seq x y z
N MET A 1 41.61 -12.72 22.68
CA MET A 1 40.70 -13.12 21.58
C MET A 1 39.20 -12.93 21.86
N LYS A 2 38.72 -12.91 23.12
CA LYS A 2 37.27 -12.79 23.44
C LYS A 2 36.61 -11.41 23.21
N ARG A 3 37.38 -10.31 23.17
CA ARG A 3 36.84 -8.94 22.97
C ARG A 3 36.41 -8.63 21.53
N ARG A 4 37.04 -9.25 20.52
CA ARG A 4 36.69 -9.01 19.10
C ARG A 4 35.37 -9.65 18.68
N TRP A 5 34.97 -10.74 19.33
CA TRP A 5 33.73 -11.46 19.03
C TRP A 5 32.48 -10.70 19.46
N ILE A 6 32.55 -9.97 20.58
CA ILE A 6 31.43 -9.16 21.08
C ILE A 6 31.11 -8.03 20.09
N TRP A 7 32.12 -7.38 19.51
CA TRP A 7 31.90 -6.31 18.53
C TRP A 7 31.24 -6.81 17.24
N PHE A 8 31.61 -7.99 16.74
CA PHE A 8 31.00 -8.55 15.53
C PHE A 8 29.54 -8.96 15.74
N THR A 9 29.18 -9.53 16.91
CA THR A 9 27.78 -9.84 17.21
C THR A 9 26.94 -8.59 17.49
N THR A 10 27.49 -7.55 18.11
CA THR A 10 26.77 -6.29 18.33
C THR A 10 26.53 -5.52 17.02
N VAL A 11 27.51 -5.47 16.12
CA VAL A 11 27.34 -4.82 14.80
C VAL A 11 26.38 -5.61 13.90
N ALA A 12 26.43 -6.94 13.92
CA ALA A 12 25.47 -7.77 13.19
C ALA A 12 24.04 -7.65 13.75
N ALA A 13 23.88 -7.55 15.08
CA ALA A 13 22.58 -7.32 15.71
C ALA A 13 22.01 -5.91 15.42
N LEU A 14 22.87 -4.89 15.37
CA LEU A 14 22.47 -3.52 15.02
C LEU A 14 22.15 -3.35 13.53
N ALA A 15 22.85 -4.08 12.65
CA ALA A 15 22.53 -4.13 11.22
C ALA A 15 21.23 -4.90 10.94
N ALA A 16 20.93 -5.95 11.72
CA ALA A 16 19.70 -6.72 11.60
C ALA A 16 18.44 -5.95 12.04
N CYS A 17 18.58 -4.92 12.89
CA CYS A 17 17.44 -4.10 13.32
C CYS A 17 17.01 -3.00 12.32
N ASN A 18 17.77 -2.73 11.25
CA ASN A 18 17.46 -1.68 10.26
C ASN A 18 17.72 -2.14 8.81
N VAL A 19 17.23 -3.32 8.41
CA VAL A 19 17.45 -3.83 7.05
C VAL A 19 16.65 -3.05 5.99
N LEU A 20 15.55 -2.41 6.39
CA LEU A 20 14.78 -1.53 5.50
C LEU A 20 15.24 -0.07 5.68
N PRO A 21 15.46 0.66 4.57
CA PRO A 21 15.86 2.06 4.63
C PRO A 21 14.82 2.90 5.37
N ALA A 22 15.28 4.01 5.95
CA ALA A 22 14.38 4.98 6.55
C ALA A 22 13.41 5.50 5.49
N ILE A 23 12.17 5.74 5.89
CA ILE A 23 11.23 6.48 5.06
C ILE A 23 11.67 7.94 5.08
N LEU A 24 11.95 8.48 3.91
CA LEU A 24 12.26 9.89 3.73
C LEU A 24 11.04 10.55 3.08
N PRO A 25 10.63 11.74 3.55
CA PRO A 25 9.63 12.52 2.85
C PRO A 25 10.14 12.88 1.44
N PRO A 26 9.23 13.20 0.50
CA PRO A 26 9.61 13.63 -0.84
C PRO A 26 10.59 14.80 -0.78
N ASP A 27 11.61 14.76 -1.64
CA ASP A 27 12.58 15.84 -1.74
C ASP A 27 11.87 17.15 -2.12
N GLY A 28 12.38 18.29 -1.63
CA GLY A 28 11.76 19.61 -1.86
C GLY A 28 11.71 20.05 -3.34
N GLY A 29 12.38 19.33 -4.24
CA GLY A 29 12.31 19.54 -5.69
C GLY A 29 11.21 18.75 -6.40
N MET A 30 10.53 17.82 -5.72
CA MET A 30 9.45 17.04 -6.33
C MET A 30 8.15 17.85 -6.44
N ILE A 31 7.40 17.62 -7.51
CA ILE A 31 6.12 18.28 -7.78
C ILE A 31 4.99 17.36 -7.35
N ARG A 32 4.10 17.85 -6.48
CA ARG A 32 2.88 17.13 -6.10
C ARG A 32 1.98 16.92 -7.32
N VAL A 33 1.46 15.72 -7.50
CA VAL A 33 0.49 15.35 -8.54
C VAL A 33 -0.93 15.50 -7.95
N PRO A 34 -1.68 16.58 -8.25
CA PRO A 34 -2.97 16.83 -7.62
C PRO A 34 -4.00 15.77 -8.03
N GLY A 35 -4.71 15.19 -7.05
CA GLY A 35 -5.69 14.11 -7.29
C GLY A 35 -5.08 12.73 -7.53
N GLY A 36 -3.75 12.63 -7.57
CA GLY A 36 -3.01 11.39 -7.78
C GLY A 36 -2.77 11.06 -9.26
N ILE A 37 -2.42 9.80 -9.51
CA ILE A 37 -2.10 9.29 -10.85
C ILE A 37 -3.35 9.16 -11.74
N ALA A 38 -3.13 9.13 -13.05
CA ALA A 38 -4.20 9.16 -14.05
C ALA A 38 -5.00 7.85 -14.09
N ASN A 39 -4.32 6.71 -13.98
CA ASN A 39 -4.98 5.43 -13.83
C ASN A 39 -5.31 5.20 -12.36
N THR A 40 -6.59 5.34 -12.03
CA THR A 40 -7.11 5.21 -10.67
C THR A 40 -7.47 3.79 -10.27
N GLN A 41 -7.19 2.79 -11.12
CA GLN A 41 -7.34 1.40 -10.73
C GLN A 41 -6.46 1.09 -9.51
N PRO A 42 -7.03 0.41 -8.49
CA PRO A 42 -6.31 0.07 -7.27
C PRO A 42 -5.15 -0.91 -7.50
N PHE A 43 -4.15 -0.85 -6.63
CA PHE A 43 -3.06 -1.83 -6.57
C PHE A 43 -3.30 -2.74 -5.38
N PHE A 44 -3.28 -4.06 -5.62
CA PHE A 44 -3.42 -5.06 -4.56
C PHE A 44 -2.19 -5.93 -4.47
N GLY A 45 -1.86 -6.34 -3.26
CA GLY A 45 -0.76 -7.24 -3.03
C GLY A 45 -0.58 -7.53 -1.57
N ARG A 46 0.66 -7.46 -1.10
CA ARG A 46 1.05 -7.99 0.19
C ARG A 46 1.98 -7.07 0.96
N VAL A 47 1.86 -7.17 2.27
CA VAL A 47 2.81 -6.62 3.22
C VAL A 47 3.76 -7.73 3.61
N GLU A 48 5.05 -7.48 3.52
CA GLU A 48 6.11 -8.45 3.78
C GLU A 48 7.05 -7.96 4.89
N ASP A 49 7.62 -8.89 5.64
CA ASP A 49 8.74 -8.57 6.51
C ASP A 49 10.08 -8.49 5.76
N VAL A 50 11.16 -8.25 6.51
CA VAL A 50 12.53 -8.17 5.96
C VAL A 50 13.02 -9.47 5.31
N PHE A 51 12.35 -10.61 5.57
CA PHE A 51 12.63 -11.92 4.99
C PHE A 51 11.64 -12.28 3.88
N GLN A 52 10.86 -11.31 3.38
CA GLN A 52 9.85 -11.49 2.34
C GLN A 52 8.72 -12.46 2.76
N ARG A 53 8.50 -12.64 4.07
CA ARG A 53 7.38 -13.44 4.56
C ARG A 53 6.11 -12.60 4.51
N ASN A 54 5.05 -13.17 3.95
CA ASN A 54 3.75 -12.52 3.87
C ASN A 54 3.17 -12.29 5.29
N LEU A 55 3.01 -11.03 5.67
CA LEU A 55 2.39 -10.58 6.92
C LEU A 55 0.90 -10.26 6.78
N GLY A 56 0.44 -10.07 5.55
CA GLY A 56 -0.92 -9.65 5.25
C GLY A 56 -1.09 -9.05 3.86
N LYS A 57 -2.24 -8.44 3.64
CA LYS A 57 -2.64 -7.82 2.38
C LYS A 57 -2.30 -6.33 2.38
N PHE A 58 -1.96 -5.82 1.21
CA PHE A 58 -1.74 -4.40 0.96
C PHE A 58 -2.68 -3.91 -0.14
N LEU A 59 -3.18 -2.69 0.02
CA LEU A 59 -3.99 -1.97 -0.95
C LEU A 59 -3.54 -0.51 -1.06
N LEU A 60 -3.33 -0.04 -2.28
CA LEU A 60 -3.23 1.38 -2.61
C LEU A 60 -4.41 1.75 -3.53
N ALA A 61 -5.34 2.55 -3.02
CA ALA A 61 -6.59 2.88 -3.73
C ALA A 61 -7.09 4.30 -3.41
N THR A 62 -8.06 4.78 -4.18
CA THR A 62 -8.68 6.10 -4.04
C THR A 62 -10.14 6.01 -3.60
N CYS A 63 -10.63 7.03 -2.86
CA CYS A 63 -12.07 7.25 -2.56
C CYS A 63 -12.93 7.62 -3.79
N GLY A 64 -12.33 7.77 -4.98
CA GLY A 64 -12.97 8.32 -6.17
C GLY A 64 -13.02 9.87 -6.22
N CYS A 65 -12.58 10.52 -5.14
CA CYS A 65 -12.49 11.96 -4.99
C CYS A 65 -11.05 12.52 -5.13
N GLY A 66 -10.09 11.67 -5.50
CA GLY A 66 -8.67 12.02 -5.56
C GLY A 66 -7.94 11.83 -4.22
N ASP A 67 -8.63 11.43 -3.15
CA ASP A 67 -7.99 11.06 -1.89
C ASP A 67 -7.56 9.60 -1.95
N TRP A 68 -6.25 9.39 -2.01
CA TRP A 68 -5.64 8.07 -2.02
C TRP A 68 -5.27 7.62 -0.62
N ARG A 69 -5.34 6.32 -0.40
CA ARG A 69 -5.01 5.67 0.87
C ARG A 69 -4.17 4.44 0.64
N MET A 70 -3.23 4.22 1.54
CA MET A 70 -2.63 2.90 1.77
C MET A 70 -3.43 2.21 2.86
N LEU A 71 -3.73 0.93 2.65
CA LEU A 71 -4.42 0.07 3.59
C LEU A 71 -3.65 -1.24 3.72
N LEU A 72 -3.40 -1.64 4.96
CA LEU A 72 -2.76 -2.88 5.34
C LEU A 72 -3.75 -3.70 6.15
N GLN A 73 -3.96 -4.96 5.77
CA GLN A 73 -4.73 -5.92 6.57
C GLN A 73 -3.82 -7.10 6.93
N TYR A 74 -3.48 -7.20 8.20
CA TYR A 74 -2.60 -8.25 8.72
C TYR A 74 -3.34 -9.58 8.86
N ASN A 75 -2.58 -10.67 8.85
CA ASN A 75 -3.11 -12.04 9.01
C ASN A 75 -3.81 -12.28 10.36
N ASP A 76 -3.54 -11.43 11.36
CA ASP A 76 -4.21 -11.46 12.68
C ASP A 76 -5.57 -10.73 12.69
N GLY A 77 -6.00 -10.19 11.55
CA GLY A 77 -7.25 -9.44 11.38
C GLY A 77 -7.12 -7.93 11.66
N ARG A 78 -5.95 -7.45 12.13
CA ARG A 78 -5.73 -6.03 12.34
C ARG A 78 -5.70 -5.29 10.99
N GLN A 79 -6.36 -4.15 10.92
CA GLN A 79 -6.37 -3.29 9.76
C GLN A 79 -5.84 -1.90 10.11
N VAL A 80 -5.02 -1.33 9.23
CA VAL A 80 -4.51 0.02 9.35
C VAL A 80 -4.64 0.69 7.98
N GLN A 81 -5.06 1.96 7.95
CA GLN A 81 -5.01 2.76 6.75
C GLN A 81 -4.62 4.20 7.04
N PHE A 82 -4.05 4.87 6.05
CA PHE A 82 -3.68 6.29 6.14
C PHE A 82 -3.65 6.95 4.74
N PRO A 83 -3.88 8.27 4.66
CA PRO A 83 -3.87 9.00 3.40
C PRO A 83 -2.46 9.08 2.80
N VAL A 84 -2.39 9.12 1.48
CA VAL A 84 -1.15 9.29 0.73
C VAL A 84 -1.30 10.30 -0.41
N GLU A 85 -0.16 10.85 -0.83
CA GLU A 85 -0.04 11.79 -1.92
C GLU A 85 1.01 11.31 -2.92
N PHE A 86 0.95 11.83 -4.15
CA PHE A 86 1.81 11.44 -5.27
C PHE A 86 2.72 12.59 -5.69
N PHE A 87 3.93 12.26 -6.12
CA PHE A 87 4.99 13.21 -6.44
C PHE A 87 5.78 12.77 -7.68
N SER A 88 6.11 13.72 -8.55
CA SER A 88 6.94 13.53 -9.74
C SER A 88 8.22 14.37 -9.70
N GLU A 89 9.29 13.92 -10.35
CA GLU A 89 10.57 14.65 -10.44
C GLU A 89 10.56 15.82 -11.43
N GLY A 90 9.45 15.98 -12.17
CA GLY A 90 9.23 17.06 -13.15
C GLY A 90 7.73 17.20 -13.45
N PRO A 91 7.36 17.88 -14.56
CA PRO A 91 5.97 17.94 -14.99
C PRO A 91 5.36 16.54 -15.08
N TYR A 92 4.18 16.37 -14.48
CA TYR A 92 3.51 15.09 -14.44
C TYR A 92 3.14 14.61 -15.85
N VAL A 93 3.49 13.37 -16.14
CA VAL A 93 3.05 12.63 -17.33
C VAL A 93 2.42 11.32 -16.88
N PRO A 94 1.37 10.82 -17.56
CA PRO A 94 0.64 9.61 -17.16
C PRO A 94 1.37 8.33 -17.58
N MET A 95 2.69 8.27 -17.33
CA MET A 95 3.60 7.18 -17.65
C MET A 95 4.81 7.23 -16.73
N GLY A 96 5.51 6.10 -16.60
CA GLY A 96 6.71 5.98 -15.78
C GLY A 96 6.47 6.11 -14.27
N PRO A 97 7.56 6.26 -13.49
CA PRO A 97 7.52 6.20 -12.04
C PRO A 97 6.95 7.46 -11.41
N VAL A 98 6.11 7.28 -10.39
CA VAL A 98 5.58 8.34 -9.52
C VAL A 98 5.80 7.92 -8.08
N SER A 99 6.40 8.80 -7.29
CA SER A 99 6.61 8.52 -5.87
C SER A 99 5.31 8.71 -5.11
N VAL A 100 5.11 7.87 -4.09
CA VAL A 100 3.97 7.91 -3.18
C VAL A 100 4.52 8.13 -1.79
N TYR A 101 3.89 9.03 -1.04
CA TYR A 101 4.23 9.25 0.36
C TYR A 101 2.98 9.57 1.17
N GLY A 102 2.89 9.05 2.38
CA GLY A 102 1.84 9.40 3.32
C GLY A 102 2.24 9.19 4.76
N LYS A 103 1.60 9.95 5.65
CA LYS A 103 1.88 9.94 7.07
C LYS A 103 0.65 10.29 7.88
N GLN A 104 0.38 9.51 8.92
CA GLN A 104 -0.67 9.78 9.89
C GLN A 104 -0.27 9.27 11.26
N SER A 105 -0.09 10.17 12.24
CA SER A 105 0.23 9.84 13.63
C SER A 105 1.43 8.86 13.76
N ASN A 106 1.16 7.55 13.90
CA ASN A 106 2.13 6.47 14.08
C ASN A 106 2.36 5.62 12.82
N PHE A 107 1.80 6.03 11.69
CA PHE A 107 1.90 5.34 10.41
C PHE A 107 2.58 6.24 9.40
N GLU A 108 3.54 5.69 8.68
CA GLU A 108 4.23 6.37 7.60
C GLU A 108 4.49 5.38 6.48
N GLY A 109 4.38 5.82 5.24
CA GLY A 109 4.60 4.99 4.07
C GLY A 109 5.22 5.79 2.94
N ALA A 110 6.16 5.17 2.24
CA ALA A 110 6.70 5.71 1.00
C ALA A 110 6.92 4.59 -0.01
N GLY A 111 6.81 4.90 -1.28
CA GLY A 111 7.08 3.95 -2.35
C GLY A 111 7.05 4.60 -3.71
N THR A 112 7.05 3.76 -4.73
CA THR A 112 6.96 4.17 -6.12
C THR A 112 5.90 3.34 -6.79
N VAL A 113 5.03 4.01 -7.54
CA VAL A 113 4.18 3.39 -8.55
C VAL A 113 4.90 3.49 -9.89
N ASP A 114 5.14 2.37 -10.55
CA ASP A 114 5.44 2.34 -11.96
C ASP A 114 4.13 2.27 -12.74
N GLN A 115 3.76 3.36 -13.40
CA GLN A 115 2.49 3.45 -14.11
C GLN A 115 2.44 2.58 -15.37
N ASP A 116 3.61 2.28 -15.96
CA ASP A 116 3.73 1.53 -17.21
C ASP A 116 3.57 0.03 -16.96
N SER A 117 4.20 -0.50 -15.91
CA SER A 117 4.05 -1.90 -15.51
C SER A 117 2.83 -2.17 -14.63
N GLY A 118 2.32 -1.14 -13.94
CA GLY A 118 1.24 -1.30 -12.97
C GLY A 118 1.71 -1.87 -11.64
N ASP A 119 2.97 -1.60 -11.27
CA ASP A 119 3.58 -2.09 -10.03
C ASP A 119 3.65 -0.99 -8.98
N PHE A 120 3.52 -1.39 -7.72
CA PHE A 120 3.87 -0.60 -6.55
C PHE A 120 4.92 -1.33 -5.72
N SER A 121 5.96 -0.61 -5.31
CA SER A 121 6.92 -1.09 -4.31
C SER A 121 7.24 0.02 -3.32
N GLY A 122 7.17 -0.30 -2.03
CA GLY A 122 7.39 0.68 -0.98
C GLY A 122 7.72 0.07 0.38
N ILE A 123 7.86 0.95 1.35
CA ILE A 123 8.09 0.66 2.75
C ILE A 123 7.01 1.37 3.56
N VAL A 124 6.50 0.66 4.55
CA VAL A 124 5.53 1.15 5.52
C VAL A 124 6.11 0.96 6.92
N GLU A 125 5.98 1.97 7.77
CA GLU A 125 6.37 1.93 9.16
C GLU A 125 5.10 2.03 10.02
N ILE A 126 4.81 0.95 10.76
CA ILE A 126 3.66 0.84 11.64
C ILE A 126 4.18 0.55 13.04
N ASP A 127 3.87 1.43 14.00
CA ASP A 127 4.32 1.31 15.40
C ASP A 127 5.85 1.10 15.51
N ARG A 128 6.62 1.83 14.68
CA ARG A 128 8.09 1.75 14.55
C ARG A 128 8.64 0.44 13.97
N VAL A 129 7.78 -0.39 13.40
CA VAL A 129 8.17 -1.59 12.67
C VAL A 129 8.07 -1.31 11.17
N ARG A 130 9.22 -1.36 10.48
CA ARG A 130 9.27 -1.22 9.03
C ARG A 130 8.97 -2.54 8.35
N GLN A 131 8.17 -2.47 7.31
CA GLN A 131 7.74 -3.59 6.49
C GLN A 131 7.79 -3.16 5.02
N ARG A 132 7.87 -4.14 4.12
CA ARG A 132 7.80 -3.90 2.68
C ARG A 132 6.35 -4.03 2.23
N ALA A 133 5.92 -3.14 1.35
CA ALA A 133 4.64 -3.25 0.67
C ALA A 133 4.90 -3.42 -0.83
N VAL A 134 4.36 -4.47 -1.42
CA VAL A 134 4.44 -4.74 -2.87
C VAL A 134 3.04 -5.03 -3.38
N ALA A 135 2.69 -4.45 -4.51
CA ALA A 135 1.39 -4.66 -5.12
C ALA A 135 1.42 -4.49 -6.63
N TRP A 136 0.45 -5.12 -7.26
CA TRP A 136 0.28 -5.16 -8.69
C TRP A 136 -1.15 -4.77 -9.03
N ARG A 137 -1.32 -4.05 -10.12
CA ARG A 137 -2.66 -3.72 -10.64
C ARG A 137 -3.37 -4.97 -11.15
N GLU A 138 -2.63 -5.92 -11.73
CA GLU A 138 -3.22 -7.17 -12.24
C GLU A 138 -3.78 -8.08 -11.14
N ASP A 139 -3.23 -8.02 -9.92
CA ASP A 139 -3.74 -8.76 -8.76
C ASP A 139 -5.14 -8.27 -8.35
N ALA A 140 -5.51 -7.02 -8.70
CA ALA A 140 -6.87 -6.54 -8.58
C ALA A 140 -7.87 -7.39 -9.38
N HIS A 141 -7.42 -8.07 -10.43
CA HIS A 141 -8.27 -8.88 -11.30
C HIS A 141 -8.33 -10.33 -10.84
N SER A 142 -7.18 -10.94 -10.51
CA SER A 142 -7.13 -12.35 -10.08
C SER A 142 -7.79 -12.56 -8.70
N LEU A 143 -7.73 -11.54 -7.83
CA LEU A 143 -8.28 -11.54 -6.47
C LEU A 143 -9.42 -10.53 -6.30
N ALA A 144 -10.14 -10.23 -7.38
CA ALA A 144 -11.09 -9.12 -7.46
C ALA A 144 -12.13 -9.09 -6.34
N ILE A 145 -12.62 -10.24 -5.87
CA ILE A 145 -13.54 -10.30 -4.72
C ILE A 145 -12.86 -9.82 -3.44
N GLU A 146 -11.67 -10.34 -3.12
CA GLU A 146 -10.95 -9.97 -1.90
C GLU A 146 -10.58 -8.49 -1.92
N ALA A 147 -10.17 -8.03 -3.10
CA ALA A 147 -9.88 -6.65 -3.41
C ALA A 147 -11.09 -5.73 -3.17
N CYS A 148 -12.24 -6.07 -3.72
CA CYS A 148 -13.49 -5.34 -3.51
C CYS A 148 -13.89 -5.31 -2.04
N VAL A 149 -13.80 -6.44 -1.34
CA VAL A 149 -14.11 -6.52 0.10
C VAL A 149 -13.21 -5.59 0.90
N LEU A 150 -11.90 -5.62 0.64
CA LEU A 150 -10.94 -4.78 1.35
C LEU A 150 -11.15 -3.28 1.13
N CYS A 151 -11.63 -2.90 -0.06
CA CYS A 151 -11.90 -1.51 -0.42
C CYS A 151 -13.25 -0.99 0.11
N HIS A 152 -14.30 -1.83 0.03
CA HIS A 152 -15.69 -1.41 0.21
C HIS A 152 -16.35 -1.86 1.51
N ILE A 153 -15.78 -2.84 2.22
CA ILE A 153 -16.41 -3.51 3.37
C ILE A 153 -15.48 -3.46 4.57
N GLY A 154 -16.02 -3.11 5.73
CA GLY A 154 -15.27 -2.99 6.99
C GLY A 154 -15.80 -1.82 7.83
N GLU A 155 -15.20 -1.59 9.00
CA GLU A 155 -15.56 -0.46 9.86
C GLU A 155 -15.11 0.90 9.29
N ASP A 156 -14.05 0.91 8.47
CA ASP A 156 -13.49 2.11 7.86
C ASP A 156 -13.07 1.84 6.39
N PRO A 157 -14.03 1.63 5.48
CA PRO A 157 -13.74 1.32 4.08
C PRO A 157 -13.15 2.55 3.35
N ILE A 158 -12.26 2.31 2.38
CA ILE A 158 -11.71 3.38 1.51
C ILE A 158 -12.83 3.99 0.68
N TRP A 159 -13.72 3.15 0.17
CA TRP A 159 -14.87 3.58 -0.61
C TRP A 159 -16.14 2.93 -0.06
N PRO A 160 -16.83 3.59 0.89
CA PRO A 160 -18.02 3.01 1.53
C PRO A 160 -19.12 2.73 0.50
N GLN A 161 -19.85 1.65 0.74
CA GLN A 161 -21.04 1.32 -0.02
C GLN A 161 -22.13 2.39 0.19
N PRO A 162 -22.93 2.71 -0.85
CA PRO A 162 -24.05 3.63 -0.68
C PRO A 162 -25.08 3.06 0.30
N PRO A 163 -25.90 3.90 0.97
CA PRO A 163 -26.83 3.45 2.02
C PRO A 163 -27.83 2.36 1.59
N ASN A 164 -28.13 2.27 0.29
CA ASN A 164 -29.09 1.33 -0.27
C ASN A 164 -28.42 0.07 -0.86
N HIS A 165 -27.11 -0.11 -0.66
CA HIS A 165 -26.41 -1.30 -1.14
C HIS A 165 -26.87 -2.55 -0.35
N PRO A 166 -27.10 -3.70 -1.01
CA PRO A 166 -27.40 -4.95 -0.32
C PRO A 166 -26.33 -5.29 0.72
N GLN A 167 -26.73 -5.83 1.87
CA GLN A 167 -25.76 -6.22 2.89
C GLN A 167 -24.82 -7.30 2.35
N TYR A 168 -23.52 -7.08 2.53
CA TYR A 168 -22.52 -8.09 2.23
C TYR A 168 -22.65 -9.27 3.19
N VAL A 169 -22.74 -10.48 2.65
CA VAL A 169 -22.70 -11.73 3.41
C VAL A 169 -21.38 -12.45 3.09
N PRO A 170 -20.48 -12.60 4.07
CA PRO A 170 -19.21 -13.30 3.87
C PRO A 170 -19.41 -14.72 3.31
N GLY A 171 -18.63 -15.10 2.29
CA GLY A 171 -18.61 -16.46 1.74
C GLY A 171 -19.67 -16.77 0.67
N VAL A 172 -20.55 -15.81 0.34
CA VAL A 172 -21.59 -15.96 -0.70
C VAL A 172 -21.27 -15.05 -1.90
N THR A 173 -20.01 -14.66 -2.08
CA THR A 173 -19.66 -13.41 -2.75
C THR A 173 -20.09 -13.34 -4.22
N ASP A 174 -21.12 -12.53 -4.48
CA ASP A 174 -21.77 -12.37 -5.77
C ASP A 174 -21.62 -10.95 -6.35
N CYS A 175 -20.51 -10.27 -6.02
CA CYS A 175 -20.26 -8.91 -6.53
C CYS A 175 -20.45 -8.84 -8.05
N PHE A 176 -20.02 -9.88 -8.77
CA PHE A 176 -20.09 -9.94 -10.23
C PHE A 176 -21.45 -10.33 -10.81
N GLN A 177 -22.45 -10.69 -10.00
CA GLN A 177 -23.84 -10.78 -10.47
C GLN A 177 -24.43 -9.40 -10.78
N CYS A 178 -24.02 -8.39 -10.01
CA CYS A 178 -24.58 -7.04 -10.09
C CYS A 178 -23.59 -6.00 -10.64
N HIS A 179 -22.29 -6.28 -10.58
CA HIS A 179 -21.24 -5.35 -10.99
C HIS A 179 -20.38 -5.94 -12.11
N THR A 180 -20.19 -5.16 -13.17
CA THR A 180 -19.18 -5.45 -14.19
C THR A 180 -17.89 -4.70 -13.85
N VAL A 181 -16.77 -5.41 -13.86
CA VAL A 181 -15.45 -4.77 -13.77
C VAL A 181 -15.02 -4.41 -15.19
N VAL A 182 -14.87 -3.12 -15.46
CA VAL A 182 -14.30 -2.67 -16.73
C VAL A 182 -12.79 -2.76 -16.62
N ILE A 183 -12.23 -3.78 -17.29
CA ILE A 183 -10.79 -4.02 -17.40
C ILE A 183 -10.31 -3.30 -18.65
N ASN A 184 -9.51 -2.25 -18.48
CA ASN A 184 -8.79 -1.55 -19.56
C ASN A 184 -7.29 -1.77 -19.40
#